data_AF-A0A3M9ZTU0-F1
#
_entry.id   AF-A0A3M9ZTU0-F1
#
_cell.length_a   1.000
_cell.length_b   1.000
_cell.length_c   1.000
_cell.angle_alpha   90.00
_cell.angle_beta   90.00
_cell.angle_gamma   90.00
#
_symmetry.space_group_name_H-M   'P 1'
#
loop_
_entity.id
_entity.type
_entity.pdbx_description
1 polymer ?
#
loop_
_entity_poly.entity_id
_entity_poly.type
_entity_poly.pdbx_seq_one_letter_code
_entity_poly.pdbx_strand_id
1 'polypeptide(L)'
;MGTPAERWKRMLAMHKKHCQAVLKISKNIRYAGVINAYGRTLTGVASPSAKLLLGPMEVKNEFFVISTMMAQRKNSAKKMGALDHVILVHQKVFVVLVHNGSATYYVSISKKEKNLAGVVAKIKKIATRQA
;
A
#
# COMPACT_ATOMS: atom_id res chain seq x y z
N MET A 1 -4.45 5.52 -28.93
CA MET A 1 -3.68 5.75 -27.68
C MET A 1 -4.21 7.01 -27.02
N GLY A 2 -4.62 6.97 -25.75
CA GLY A 2 -5.15 8.16 -25.06
C GLY A 2 -4.07 9.12 -24.56
N THR A 3 -4.44 10.36 -24.25
CA THR A 3 -3.52 11.42 -23.79
C THR A 3 -2.83 11.06 -22.46
N PRO A 4 -1.71 11.72 -22.10
CA PRO A 4 -1.07 11.51 -20.80
C PRO A 4 -2.04 11.67 -19.61
N ALA A 5 -2.94 12.66 -19.66
CA ALA A 5 -3.93 12.92 -18.63
C ALA A 5 -4.96 11.79 -18.50
N GLU A 6 -5.41 11.22 -19.62
CA GLU A 6 -6.33 10.08 -19.61
C GLU A 6 -5.67 8.80 -19.09
N ARG A 7 -4.41 8.55 -19.47
CA ARG A 7 -3.63 7.42 -18.93
C ARG A 7 -3.46 7.55 -17.42
N TRP A 8 -3.17 8.75 -16.93
CA TRP A 8 -3.08 9.04 -15.51
C TRP A 8 -4.41 8.77 -14.77
N LYS A 9 -5.53 9.29 -15.28
CA LYS A 9 -6.87 9.04 -14.69
C LYS A 9 -7.21 7.55 -14.65
N ARG A 10 -6.93 6.80 -15.72
CA ARG A 10 -7.15 5.33 -15.75
C ARG A 10 -6.31 4.60 -14.72
N MET A 11 -5.04 4.98 -14.58
CA MET A 11 -4.15 4.42 -13.57
C MET A 11 -4.66 4.67 -12.14
N LEU A 12 -5.08 5.90 -11.82
CA LEU A 12 -5.65 6.20 -10.51
C LEU A 12 -6.93 5.42 -10.22
N ALA A 13 -7.82 5.30 -11.21
CA ALA A 13 -9.07 4.53 -11.07
C ALA A 13 -8.79 3.04 -10.83
N MET A 14 -7.80 2.46 -11.50
CA MET A 14 -7.38 1.08 -11.31
C MET A 14 -6.82 0.86 -9.90
N HIS A 15 -5.88 1.71 -9.44
CA HIS A 15 -5.37 1.62 -8.07
C HIS A 15 -6.48 1.77 -7.03
N LYS A 16 -7.45 2.65 -7.26
CA LYS A 16 -8.61 2.80 -6.37
C LYS A 16 -9.42 1.51 -6.28
N LYS A 17 -9.69 0.85 -7.42
CA LYS A 17 -10.34 -0.48 -7.46
C LYS A 17 -9.53 -1.54 -6.70
N HIS A 18 -8.20 -1.54 -6.85
CA HIS A 18 -7.34 -2.45 -6.10
C HIS A 18 -7.41 -2.19 -4.58
N CYS A 19 -7.37 -0.93 -4.13
CA CYS A 19 -7.55 -0.61 -2.71
C CYS A 19 -8.92 -1.07 -2.17
N GLN A 20 -9.99 -0.89 -2.95
CA GLN A 20 -11.32 -1.40 -2.58
C GLN A 20 -11.35 -2.93 -2.49
N ALA A 21 -10.70 -3.63 -3.42
CA ALA A 21 -10.58 -5.09 -3.38
C ALA A 21 -9.76 -5.55 -2.17
N VAL A 22 -8.69 -4.83 -1.82
CA VAL A 22 -7.90 -5.09 -0.62
C VAL A 22 -8.74 -4.98 0.64
N LEU A 23 -9.54 -3.92 0.81
CA LEU A 23 -10.42 -3.76 1.97
C LEU A 23 -11.43 -4.91 2.15
N LYS A 24 -11.82 -5.56 1.05
CA LYS A 24 -12.76 -6.71 1.08
C LYS A 24 -12.12 -8.03 1.53
N ILE A 25 -10.78 -8.11 1.61
CA ILE A 25 -10.08 -9.34 2.01
C ILE A 25 -10.38 -9.72 3.46
N SER A 26 -10.44 -8.73 4.35
CA SER A 26 -10.70 -8.93 5.78
C SER A 26 -11.30 -7.67 6.40
N LYS A 27 -12.28 -7.86 7.29
CA LYS A 27 -12.87 -6.77 8.11
C LYS A 27 -11.87 -6.07 9.03
N ASN A 28 -10.70 -6.67 9.25
CA ASN A 28 -9.64 -6.10 10.09
C ASN A 28 -8.71 -5.15 9.31
N ILE A 29 -8.82 -5.08 7.98
CA ILE A 29 -8.07 -4.09 7.20
C ILE A 29 -8.71 -2.73 7.41
N ARG A 30 -7.89 -1.76 7.81
CA ARG A 30 -8.32 -0.42 8.22
C ARG A 30 -8.19 0.58 7.08
N TYR A 31 -7.12 0.46 6.29
CA TYR A 31 -6.82 1.36 5.19
C TYR A 31 -6.00 0.64 4.13
N ALA A 32 -6.26 0.96 2.86
CA ALA A 32 -5.43 0.58 1.73
C ALA A 32 -5.18 1.82 0.87
N GLY A 33 -3.92 2.19 0.69
CA GLY A 33 -3.48 3.34 -0.09
C GLY A 33 -2.36 2.99 -1.05
N VAL A 34 -2.17 3.82 -2.05
CA VAL A 34 -1.04 3.76 -2.97
C VAL A 34 -0.28 5.06 -2.89
N ILE A 35 1.03 4.97 -2.67
CA ILE A 35 1.93 6.12 -2.63
C ILE A 35 2.97 6.01 -3.74
N ASN A 36 3.36 7.16 -4.29
CA ASN A 36 4.44 7.21 -5.28
C ASN A 36 5.82 7.22 -4.62
N ALA A 37 6.87 7.25 -5.45
CA ALA A 37 8.27 7.26 -5.01
C ALA A 37 8.67 8.49 -4.16
N TYR A 38 7.82 9.52 -4.09
CA TYR A 38 8.05 10.77 -3.34
C TYR A 38 7.17 10.87 -2.08
N GLY A 39 6.47 9.80 -1.69
CA GLY A 39 5.61 9.79 -0.51
C GLY A 39 4.27 10.49 -0.70
N ARG A 40 3.89 10.84 -1.94
CA ARG A 40 2.56 11.40 -2.24
C ARG A 40 1.54 10.29 -2.43
N THR A 41 0.39 10.43 -1.79
CA THR A 41 -0.78 9.57 -2.00
C THR A 41 -1.30 9.74 -3.42
N LEU A 42 -1.36 8.64 -4.17
CA LEU A 42 -2.05 8.57 -5.46
C LEU A 42 -3.54 8.34 -5.26
N THR A 43 -3.89 7.38 -4.40
CA THR A 43 -5.26 7.07 -4.02
C THR A 43 -5.28 6.26 -2.72
N GLY A 44 -6.43 6.18 -2.07
CA GLY A 44 -6.61 5.32 -0.92
C GLY A 44 -8.07 5.22 -0.50
N VAL A 45 -8.37 4.18 0.25
CA VAL A 45 -9.70 3.92 0.80
C VAL A 45 -9.52 3.46 2.24
N ALA A 46 -10.23 4.12 3.16
CA ALA A 46 -10.35 3.69 4.54
C ALA A 46 -11.59 2.81 4.70
N SER A 47 -11.52 1.81 5.58
CA SER A 47 -12.72 1.10 6.03
C SER A 47 -13.63 2.09 6.77
N PRO A 48 -14.95 2.08 6.55
CA PRO A 48 -15.89 2.99 7.22
C PRO A 48 -15.82 2.92 8.75
N SER A 49 -15.48 1.74 9.30
CA SER A 49 -15.37 1.51 10.74
C SER A 49 -13.98 1.84 11.31
N ALA A 50 -13.02 2.24 10.49
CA ALA A 50 -11.66 2.50 10.93
C ALA A 50 -11.54 3.91 11.54
N LYS A 51 -11.25 3.97 12.84
CA LYS A 51 -10.76 5.20 13.47
C LYS A 51 -9.41 5.59 12.87
N LEU A 52 -9.21 6.88 12.60
CA LEU A 52 -7.91 7.43 12.20
C LEU A 52 -6.89 7.21 13.33
N LEU A 53 -5.71 6.70 12.98
CA LEU A 53 -4.59 6.52 13.92
C LEU A 53 -3.60 7.66 13.90
N LEU A 54 -3.48 8.31 12.74
CA LEU A 54 -2.52 9.36 12.45
C LEU A 54 -3.29 10.57 11.93
N GLY A 55 -2.87 11.76 12.35
CA GLY A 55 -3.30 13.02 11.77
C GLY A 55 -2.72 13.24 10.37
N PRO A 56 -3.22 14.24 9.62
CA PRO A 56 -2.80 14.46 8.24
C PRO A 56 -1.29 14.69 8.05
N MET A 57 -0.64 15.39 8.98
CA MET A 57 0.81 15.62 8.93
C MET A 57 1.61 14.35 9.23
N GLU A 58 1.18 13.57 10.22
CA GLU A 58 1.82 12.31 10.58
C GLU A 58 1.72 11.30 9.42
N VAL A 59 0.59 11.25 8.71
CA VAL A 59 0.43 10.43 7.50
C VAL A 59 1.41 10.86 6.40
N LYS A 60 1.60 12.17 6.18
CA LYS A 60 2.58 12.66 5.20
C LYS A 60 4.01 12.24 5.57
N ASN A 61 4.37 12.36 6.84
CA ASN A 61 5.70 11.98 7.34
C ASN A 61 5.93 10.47 7.20
N GLU A 62 4.95 9.65 7.62
CA GLU A 62 4.97 8.20 7.45
C GLU A 62 5.22 7.80 5.98
N PHE A 63 4.46 8.40 5.05
CA PHE A 63 4.58 8.07 3.63
C PHE A 63 5.92 8.53 3.03
N PHE A 64 6.48 9.64 3.50
CA PHE A 64 7.80 10.10 3.09
C PHE A 64 8.92 9.15 3.58
N VAL A 65 8.85 8.70 4.84
CA VAL A 65 9.80 7.72 5.39
C VAL A 65 9.74 6.42 4.59
N ILE A 66 8.53 5.94 4.31
CA ILE A 66 8.34 4.70 3.55
C ILE A 66 8.84 4.84 2.12
N SER A 67 8.56 5.95 1.43
CA SER A 67 9.04 6.13 0.06
C SER A 67 10.56 6.17 0.01
N THR A 68 11.19 6.81 1.00
CA THR A 68 12.66 6.86 1.13
C THR A 68 13.23 5.46 1.38
N MET A 69 12.66 4.71 2.33
CA MET A 69 13.05 3.32 2.60
C MET A 69 12.93 2.46 1.32
N MET A 70 11.84 2.61 0.59
CA MET A 70 11.59 1.85 -0.62
C MET A 70 12.58 2.17 -1.75
N ALA A 71 12.93 3.44 -1.92
CA ALA A 71 13.95 3.84 -2.87
C ALA A 71 15.32 3.20 -2.57
N GLN A 72 15.72 3.17 -1.30
CA GLN A 72 16.98 2.54 -0.88
C GLN A 72 16.98 1.02 -1.11
N ARG A 73 15.85 0.35 -0.85
CA ARG A 73 15.71 -1.09 -1.10
C ARG A 73 15.80 -1.43 -2.59
N LYS A 74 15.28 -0.58 -3.48
CA LYS A 74 15.42 -0.75 -4.93
C LYS A 74 16.89 -0.75 -5.38
N ASN A 75 17.72 0.13 -4.82
CA ASN A 75 19.14 0.20 -5.15
C ASN A 75 19.92 -1.05 -4.72
N SER A 76 19.49 -1.68 -3.62
CA SER A 76 20.13 -2.89 -3.07
C SER A 76 19.64 -4.18 -3.74
N ALA A 77 18.54 -4.13 -4.51
CA ALA A 77 17.89 -5.31 -5.09
C ALA A 77 18.80 -6.11 -6.04
N LYS A 78 19.75 -5.46 -6.72
CA LYS A 78 20.73 -6.16 -7.59
C LYS A 78 21.59 -7.17 -6.83
N LYS A 79 21.82 -6.95 -5.53
CA LYS A 79 22.64 -7.83 -4.68
C LYS A 79 21.79 -8.72 -3.77
N MET A 80 20.65 -8.21 -3.29
CA MET A 80 19.82 -8.91 -2.29
C MET A 80 18.63 -9.67 -2.89
N GLY A 81 18.36 -9.51 -4.18
CA GLY A 81 17.14 -9.99 -4.82
C GLY A 81 15.98 -8.98 -4.72
N ALA A 82 14.90 -9.26 -5.45
CA ALA A 82 13.70 -8.42 -5.44
C ALA A 82 12.99 -8.50 -4.09
N LEU A 83 12.56 -7.34 -3.58
CA LEU A 83 11.80 -7.28 -2.34
C LEU A 83 10.37 -7.79 -2.57
N ASP A 84 9.98 -8.85 -1.86
CA ASP A 84 8.63 -9.44 -1.95
C ASP A 84 7.58 -8.56 -1.24
N HIS A 85 7.79 -8.22 0.03
CA HIS A 85 6.96 -7.28 0.79
C HIS A 85 7.68 -6.83 2.08
N VAL A 86 7.11 -5.86 2.79
CA VAL A 86 7.52 -5.46 4.15
C VAL A 86 6.33 -5.59 5.09
N ILE A 87 6.58 -6.04 6.31
CA ILE A 87 5.62 -5.98 7.42
C ILE A 87 6.24 -5.15 8.54
N LEU A 88 5.65 -4.00 8.84
CA LEU A 88 5.95 -3.24 10.05
C LEU A 88 4.94 -3.65 11.13
N VAL A 89 5.47 -4.00 12.29
CA VAL A 89 4.71 -4.57 13.39
C VAL A 89 4.67 -3.56 14.53
N HIS A 90 3.58 -2.79 14.63
CA HIS A 90 3.36 -1.85 15.74
C HIS A 90 2.49 -2.49 16.82
N GLN A 91 2.46 -1.92 18.02
CA GLN A 91 1.61 -2.44 19.10
C GLN A 91 0.11 -2.48 18.74
N LYS A 92 -0.37 -1.54 17.92
CA LYS A 92 -1.80 -1.38 17.60
C LYS A 92 -2.20 -1.91 16.20
N VAL A 93 -1.25 -2.00 15.27
CA VAL A 93 -1.50 -2.39 13.87
C VAL A 93 -0.32 -3.13 13.26
N PHE A 94 -0.61 -3.90 12.22
CA PHE A 94 0.38 -4.26 11.21
C PHE A 94 0.28 -3.27 10.05
N VAL A 95 1.41 -2.91 9.46
CA VAL A 95 1.47 -2.19 8.19
C VAL A 95 2.16 -3.09 7.18
N VAL A 96 1.48 -3.37 6.07
CA VAL A 96 1.99 -4.21 4.99
C VAL A 96 2.30 -3.32 3.79
N LEU A 97 3.53 -3.43 3.29
CA LEU A 97 3.99 -2.70 2.12
C LEU A 97 4.25 -3.66 0.98
N VAL A 98 3.63 -3.41 -0.18
CA VAL A 98 3.85 -4.18 -1.41
C VAL A 98 4.19 -3.20 -2.53
N HIS A 99 5.37 -3.36 -3.12
CA HIS A 99 5.79 -2.53 -4.24
C HIS A 99 5.48 -3.23 -5.56
N ASN A 100 4.88 -2.53 -6.52
CA ASN A 100 4.50 -3.11 -7.82
C ASN A 100 5.39 -2.63 -8.99
N GLY A 101 6.54 -2.02 -8.69
CA GLY A 101 7.50 -1.49 -9.66
C GLY A 101 7.34 0.00 -9.95
N SER A 102 6.11 0.53 -9.85
CA SER A 102 5.83 1.96 -10.06
C SER A 102 5.38 2.68 -8.79
N ALA A 103 4.69 1.98 -7.90
CA ALA A 103 4.11 2.55 -6.69
C ALA A 103 4.13 1.54 -5.54
N THR A 104 3.94 2.05 -4.32
CA THR A 104 3.91 1.23 -3.11
C THR A 104 2.50 1.22 -2.54
N TYR A 105 1.94 0.03 -2.38
CA TYR A 105 0.72 -0.18 -1.62
C TYR A 105 1.05 -0.14 -0.14
N TYR A 106 0.36 0.71 0.60
CA TYR A 106 0.40 0.82 2.06
C TYR A 106 -0.93 0.30 2.61
N VAL A 107 -0.89 -0.79 3.37
CA VAL A 107 -2.09 -1.41 3.95
C VAL A 107 -1.95 -1.51 5.45
N SER A 108 -2.83 -0.85 6.20
CA SER A 108 -2.87 -0.98 7.66
C SER A 108 -3.94 -1.98 8.09
N ILE A 109 -3.56 -2.86 9.02
CA ILE A 109 -4.37 -4.00 9.47
C ILE A 109 -4.40 -3.98 10.99
N SER A 110 -5.59 -4.15 11.55
CA SER A 110 -5.78 -4.29 13.00
C SER A 110 -5.00 -5.49 13.55
N LYS A 111 -4.46 -5.37 14.76
CA LYS A 111 -3.86 -6.49 15.50
C LYS A 111 -4.82 -7.65 15.82
N LYS A 112 -6.12 -7.44 15.61
CA LYS A 112 -7.15 -8.48 15.70
C LYS A 112 -7.12 -9.48 14.53
N GLU A 113 -6.33 -9.21 13.49
CA GLU A 113 -6.17 -10.15 12.38
C GLU A 113 -5.39 -11.40 12.81
N LYS A 114 -6.04 -12.56 12.72
CA LYS A 114 -5.47 -13.85 13.13
C LYS A 114 -4.71 -14.53 12.00
N ASN A 115 -5.10 -14.30 10.74
CA ASN A 115 -4.47 -14.90 9.57
C ASN A 115 -3.72 -13.85 8.74
N LEU A 116 -2.70 -13.23 9.35
CA LEU A 116 -1.91 -12.19 8.68
C LEU A 116 -1.28 -12.72 7.39
N ALA A 117 -0.65 -13.89 7.42
CA ALA A 117 0.03 -14.48 6.25
C ALA A 117 -0.93 -14.67 5.06
N GLY A 118 -2.12 -15.23 5.29
CA GLY A 118 -3.14 -15.42 4.24
C GLY A 118 -3.68 -14.09 3.70
N VAL A 119 -3.82 -13.08 4.56
CA VAL A 119 -4.20 -11.72 4.14
C VAL A 119 -3.11 -11.08 3.29
N VAL A 120 -1.84 -11.14 3.72
CA VAL A 120 -0.70 -10.61 2.94
C VAL A 120 -0.61 -11.28 1.57
N ALA A 121 -0.76 -12.59 1.48
CA ALA A 121 -0.76 -13.30 0.20
C ALA A 121 -1.84 -12.79 -0.76
N LYS A 122 -3.05 -12.53 -0.26
CA LYS A 122 -4.15 -11.95 -1.05
C LYS A 122 -3.89 -10.49 -1.44
N ILE A 123 -3.31 -9.68 -0.54
CA ILE A 123 -2.92 -8.29 -0.84
C ILE A 123 -1.91 -8.28 -1.99
N LYS A 124 -0.85 -9.09 -1.90
CA LYS A 124 0.16 -9.21 -2.98
C LYS A 124 -0.49 -9.55 -4.31
N LYS A 125 -1.35 -10.58 -4.35
CA LYS A 125 -2.11 -10.97 -5.56
C LYS A 125 -2.98 -9.88 -6.15
N ILE A 126 -3.39 -8.86 -5.40
CA ILE A 126 -4.15 -7.71 -5.91
C ILE A 126 -3.21 -6.59 -6.32
N ALA A 127 -2.22 -6.27 -5.49
CA ALA A 127 -1.28 -5.17 -5.70
C ALA A 127 -0.35 -5.39 -6.91
N THR A 128 -0.05 -6.65 -7.25
CA THR A 128 0.81 -7.01 -8.38
C THR A 128 0.04 -7.39 -9.65
N ARG A 129 -1.30 -7.25 -9.67
CA ARG A 129 -2.06 -7.40 -10.92
C ARG A 129 -1.63 -6.31 -11.90
N GLN A 130 -1.12 -6.73 -13.05
CA GLN A 130 -0.96 -5.83 -14.18
C GLN A 130 -2.33 -5.38 -14.69
N ALA A 131 -2.34 -4.21 -15.30
CA ALA A 131 -3.49 -3.64 -15.99
C ALA A 131 -3.65 -4.26 -17.39
#